data_AF-A0A4Y9XMB3-F1
#
_entry.id   AF-A0A4Y9XMB3-F1
#
_cell.length_a   1.000
_cell.length_b   1.000
_cell.length_c   1.000
_cell.angle_alpha   90.00
_cell.angle_beta   90.00
_cell.angle_gamma   90.00
#
_symmetry.space_group_name_H-M   'P 1'
#
loop_
_entity.id
_entity.type
_entity.pdbx_description
1 polymer ?
#
loop_
_entity_poly.entity_id
_entity_poly.type
_entity_poly.pdbx_seq_one_letter_code
_entity_poly.pdbx_strand_id
1 'polypeptide(L)'
;SHPAYDWPLALCDYRSVDPKTDLVATDLIYPDRKGETNSVKFNPNHKWKYLRGMTPEEFVFIKCFDSKTEDNTAVLTPHTAFQDPSTPKDAPFRESIELRLLVFYD
;
A
#
# COMPACT_ATOMS: atom_id res chain seq x y z
N SER A 1 -13.72 -8.93 -16.26
CA SER A 1 -13.03 -7.75 -15.70
C SER A 1 -14.05 -6.66 -15.43
N HIS A 2 -13.98 -6.00 -14.27
CA HIS A 2 -15.00 -5.08 -13.75
C HIS A 2 -14.36 -4.06 -12.80
N PRO A 3 -14.97 -2.87 -12.55
CA PRO A 3 -14.41 -1.89 -11.61
C PRO A 3 -14.35 -2.43 -10.18
N ALA A 4 -13.23 -2.18 -9.50
CA ALA A 4 -13.00 -2.63 -8.13
C ALA A 4 -13.68 -1.71 -7.11
N TYR A 5 -14.95 -2.00 -6.81
CA TYR A 5 -15.70 -1.35 -5.72
C TYR A 5 -15.52 -2.07 -4.37
N ASP A 6 -15.39 -3.39 -4.40
CA ASP A 6 -15.10 -4.19 -3.22
C ASP A 6 -13.67 -3.91 -2.73
N TRP A 7 -13.49 -3.79 -1.41
CA TRP A 7 -12.19 -3.52 -0.76
C TRP A 7 -11.33 -2.45 -1.47
N PRO A 8 -11.75 -1.17 -1.50
CA PRO A 8 -11.00 -0.10 -2.18
C PRO A 8 -9.57 0.05 -1.67
N LEU A 9 -8.68 0.59 -2.50
CA LEU A 9 -7.27 0.74 -2.17
C LEU A 9 -7.02 2.08 -1.46
N ALA A 10 -6.60 2.03 -0.20
CA ALA A 10 -6.11 3.17 0.56
C ALA A 10 -4.59 3.30 0.42
N LEU A 11 -4.13 4.55 0.32
CA LEU A 11 -2.73 4.96 0.16
C LEU A 11 -2.45 6.10 1.15
N CYS A 12 -1.41 5.98 1.96
CA CYS A 12 -0.99 7.03 2.87
C CYS A 12 0.01 7.95 2.18
N ASP A 13 -0.19 9.26 2.26
CA ASP A 13 0.80 10.24 1.80
C ASP A 13 2.11 10.05 2.57
N TYR A 14 3.18 9.66 1.89
CA TYR A 14 4.48 9.37 2.52
C TYR A 14 5.02 10.55 3.33
N ARG A 15 4.66 11.79 2.99
CA ARG A 15 5.08 13.02 3.70
C ARG A 15 4.43 13.15 5.07
N SER A 16 3.39 12.37 5.34
CA SER A 16 2.73 12.31 6.64
C SER A 16 3.18 11.14 7.49
N VAL A 17 4.08 10.30 6.99
CA VAL A 17 4.63 9.13 7.68
C VAL A 17 6.03 9.49 8.17
N ASP A 18 6.30 9.26 9.45
CA ASP A 18 7.66 9.29 10.00
C ASP A 18 8.23 7.87 10.04
N PRO A 19 9.16 7.50 9.15
CA PRO A 19 9.70 6.14 9.09
C PRO A 19 10.37 5.66 10.38
N LYS A 20 10.84 6.58 11.24
CA LYS A 20 11.53 6.23 12.49
C LYS A 20 10.56 5.84 13.60
N THR A 21 9.35 6.42 13.60
CA THR A 21 8.41 6.27 14.71
C THR A 21 7.16 5.50 14.32
N ASP A 22 6.71 5.62 13.07
CA ASP A 22 5.47 5.04 12.56
C ASP A 22 5.64 3.61 12.03
N LEU A 23 6.86 3.16 11.70
CA LEU A 23 7.10 1.84 11.13
C LEU A 23 7.66 0.86 12.16
N VAL A 24 7.18 -0.37 12.13
CA VAL A 24 7.64 -1.47 12.97
C VAL A 24 8.00 -2.66 12.09
N ALA A 25 9.30 -2.98 12.03
CA ALA A 25 9.76 -4.21 11.39
C ALA A 25 9.03 -5.41 11.99
N THR A 26 8.41 -6.19 11.11
CA THR A 26 7.55 -7.32 11.45
C THR A 26 7.98 -8.53 10.64
N ASP A 27 8.42 -9.55 11.35
CA ASP A 27 8.84 -10.81 10.75
C ASP A 27 7.65 -11.54 10.11
N LEU A 28 7.83 -11.97 8.86
CA LEU A 28 6.97 -12.95 8.22
C LEU A 28 7.65 -14.32 8.28
N ILE A 29 7.21 -15.14 9.24
CA ILE A 29 7.77 -16.48 9.46
C ILE A 29 7.00 -17.51 8.61
N TYR A 30 7.68 -18.06 7.61
CA TYR A 30 7.21 -19.21 6.83
C TYR A 30 8.02 -20.47 7.21
N PRO A 31 7.52 -21.68 6.92
CA PRO A 31 8.25 -22.92 7.24
C PRO A 31 9.66 -23.00 6.65
N ASP A 32 9.88 -22.38 5.49
CA ASP A 32 11.09 -22.47 4.68
C ASP A 32 11.90 -21.17 4.60
N ARG A 33 11.34 -20.05 5.07
CA ARG A 33 12.00 -18.74 5.00
C ARG A 33 11.48 -17.78 6.05
N LYS A 34 12.32 -16.80 6.39
CA LYS A 34 11.93 -15.61 7.14
C LYS A 34 11.94 -14.40 6.19
N GLY A 35 10.79 -13.78 5.99
CA GLY A 35 10.66 -12.48 5.36
C GLY A 35 10.49 -11.37 6.41
N GLU A 36 10.46 -10.13 5.95
CA GLU A 36 10.20 -8.97 6.80
C GLU A 36 9.26 -8.00 6.06
N THR A 37 8.35 -7.39 6.81
CA THR A 37 7.48 -6.29 6.37
C THR A 37 7.48 -5.18 7.41
N ASN A 38 6.94 -4.01 7.08
CA ASN A 38 6.70 -2.96 8.06
C ASN A 38 5.22 -2.90 8.42
N SER A 39 4.91 -3.12 9.70
CA SER A 39 3.61 -2.72 10.26
C SER A 39 3.61 -1.21 10.48
N VAL A 40 2.44 -0.59 10.31
CA VAL A 40 2.29 0.86 10.44
C VAL A 40 1.51 1.19 11.69
N LYS A 41 2.11 1.95 12.60
CA LYS A 41 1.46 2.45 13.81
C LYS A 41 0.43 3.52 13.47
N PHE A 42 -0.62 3.59 14.28
CA PHE A 42 -1.54 4.70 14.22
C PHE A 42 -0.83 6.02 14.52
N ASN A 43 -1.05 7.00 13.65
CA ASN A 43 -0.64 8.37 13.85
C ASN A 43 -1.76 9.28 13.32
N PRO A 44 -2.34 10.17 14.15
CA PRO A 44 -3.46 11.02 13.75
C PRO A 44 -3.09 12.01 12.63
N ASN A 45 -1.80 12.21 12.36
CA ASN A 45 -1.32 13.07 11.27
C ASN A 45 -1.25 12.36 9.92
N HIS A 46 -1.43 11.03 9.88
CA HIS A 46 -1.44 10.27 8.61
C HIS A 46 -2.53 10.79 7.69
N LYS A 47 -2.14 11.11 6.46
CA LYS A 47 -3.04 11.60 5.41
C LYS A 47 -3.35 10.48 4.44
N TRP A 48 -4.38 9.72 4.78
CA TRP A 48 -4.89 8.64 3.94
C TRP A 48 -5.78 9.21 2.83
N LYS A 49 -5.59 8.70 1.62
CA LYS A 49 -6.48 8.84 0.49
C LYS A 49 -6.85 7.45 -0.01
N TYR A 50 -7.92 7.33 -0.77
CA TYR A 50 -8.30 6.05 -1.35
C TYR A 50 -8.79 6.21 -2.79
N LEU A 51 -8.58 5.16 -3.57
CA LEU A 51 -9.11 4.99 -4.91
C LEU A 51 -10.20 3.91 -4.87
N ARG A 52 -11.41 4.29 -5.25
CA ARG A 52 -12.61 3.43 -5.27
C ARG A 52 -13.11 3.31 -6.69
N GLY A 53 -13.52 2.11 -7.09
CA GLY A 53 -14.02 1.85 -8.44
C GLY A 53 -12.92 1.89 -9.49
N MET A 54 -11.69 1.51 -9.11
CA MET A 54 -10.55 1.45 -10.02
C MET A 54 -10.88 0.54 -11.21
N THR A 55 -10.74 1.05 -12.43
CA THR A 55 -11.08 0.29 -13.64
C THR A 55 -9.89 -0.57 -14.10
N PRO A 56 -10.12 -1.59 -14.95
CA PRO A 56 -9.04 -2.41 -15.50
C PRO A 56 -8.01 -1.64 -16.36
N GLU A 57 -8.35 -0.43 -16.81
CA GLU A 57 -7.50 0.46 -17.60
C GLU A 57 -6.63 1.39 -16.74
N GLU A 58 -6.88 1.40 -15.43
CA GLU A 58 -6.10 2.16 -14.46
C GLU A 58 -5.05 1.27 -13.79
N PHE A 59 -3.91 1.84 -13.46
CA PHE A 59 -2.92 1.19 -12.60
C PHE A 59 -2.46 2.16 -11.53
N VAL A 60 -2.14 1.64 -10.35
CA VAL A 60 -1.51 2.40 -9.26
C VAL A 60 -0.08 1.91 -9.13
N PHE A 61 0.86 2.83 -9.24
CA PHE A 61 2.26 2.55 -8.93
C PHE A 61 2.52 2.86 -7.46
N ILE A 62 2.92 1.84 -6.71
CA ILE A 62 3.22 1.96 -5.28
C ILE A 62 4.72 1.77 -5.09
N LYS A 63 5.38 2.76 -4.50
CA LYS A 63 6.77 2.60 -4.10
C LYS A 63 6.82 1.87 -2.76
N CYS A 64 7.31 0.64 -2.77
CA CYS A 64 7.39 -0.21 -1.57
C CYS A 64 8.70 -0.03 -0.80
N PHE A 65 9.77 0.44 -1.45
CA PHE A 65 11.08 0.71 -0.84
C PHE A 65 11.92 1.63 -1.75
N ASP A 66 12.79 2.42 -1.14
CA ASP A 66 13.87 3.17 -1.77
C ASP A 66 15.06 3.18 -0.82
N SER A 67 16.26 2.91 -1.33
CA SER A 67 17.49 3.01 -0.55
C SER A 67 17.91 4.47 -0.32
N LYS A 68 17.43 5.42 -1.15
CA LYS A 68 17.67 6.84 -0.97
C LYS A 68 16.66 7.44 0.01
N THR A 69 17.16 7.99 1.11
CA THR A 69 16.34 8.62 2.16
C THR A 69 16.36 10.15 2.13
N GLU A 70 17.18 10.75 1.27
CA GLU A 70 17.38 12.20 1.18
C GLU A 70 16.44 12.86 0.17
N ASP A 71 16.45 14.20 0.13
CA ASP A 71 15.78 15.04 -0.87
C ASP A 71 14.25 14.87 -0.96
N ASN A 72 13.58 14.62 0.16
CA ASN A 72 12.14 14.30 0.21
C ASN A 72 11.77 13.09 -0.68
N THR A 73 12.68 12.14 -0.85
CA THR A 73 12.37 10.90 -1.55
C THR A 73 11.39 10.07 -0.73
N ALA A 74 10.29 9.65 -1.34
CA ALA A 74 9.40 8.67 -0.73
C ALA A 74 10.16 7.36 -0.54
N VAL A 75 10.45 6.98 0.71
CA VAL A 75 11.08 5.68 1.01
C VAL A 75 10.09 4.55 0.78
N LEU A 76 8.85 4.71 1.22
CA LEU A 76 7.76 3.78 0.95
C LEU A 76 6.40 4.48 1.04
N THR A 77 5.35 3.78 0.63
CA THR A 77 3.96 4.24 0.71
C THR A 77 3.12 3.18 1.42
N PRO A 78 2.72 3.41 2.69
CA PRO A 78 1.75 2.56 3.35
C PRO A 78 0.47 2.48 2.53
N HIS A 79 -0.03 1.26 2.35
CA HIS A 79 -1.23 1.02 1.58
C HIS A 79 -1.93 -0.21 2.14
N THR A 80 -3.25 -0.23 2.01
CA THR A 80 -4.07 -1.36 2.44
C THR A 80 -5.40 -1.31 1.71
N ALA A 81 -6.05 -2.46 1.59
CA ALA A 81 -7.48 -2.46 1.36
C ALA A 81 -8.23 -2.17 2.67
N PHE A 82 -9.45 -1.66 2.57
CA PHE A 82 -10.32 -1.47 3.73
C PHE A 82 -11.78 -1.82 3.39
N GLN A 83 -12.55 -2.16 4.41
CA GLN A 83 -13.99 -2.37 4.26
C GLN A 83 -14.69 -1.02 4.11
N ASP A 84 -15.21 -0.72 2.92
CA ASP A 84 -16.00 0.48 2.65
C ASP A 84 -17.49 0.18 2.92
N PRO A 85 -18.13 0.82 3.93
CA PRO A 85 -19.55 0.63 4.22
C PRO A 85 -20.50 1.04 3.08
N SER A 86 -20.00 1.80 2.11
CA SER A 86 -20.76 2.23 0.93
C SER A 86 -20.62 1.27 -0.27
N THR A 87 -19.92 0.15 -0.10
CA THR A 87 -19.81 -0.88 -1.14
C THR A 87 -21.20 -1.45 -1.47
N PRO A 88 -21.63 -1.47 -2.76
CA PRO A 88 -22.89 -2.10 -3.14
C PRO A 88 -22.96 -3.56 -2.68
N LYS A 89 -24.14 -4.00 -2.22
CA LYS A 89 -24.32 -5.36 -1.68
C LYS A 89 -24.05 -6.46 -2.71
N ASP A 90 -24.27 -6.14 -3.97
CA ASP A 90 -24.08 -6.98 -5.15
C ASP A 90 -22.79 -6.64 -5.90
N ALA A 91 -21.89 -5.84 -5.30
CA ALA A 91 -20.60 -5.56 -5.89
C ALA A 91 -19.84 -6.88 -6.10
N PRO A 92 -19.32 -7.14 -7.31
CA PRO A 92 -18.45 -8.27 -7.54
C PRO A 92 -17.17 -8.16 -6.68
N PHE A 93 -16.62 -9.31 -6.29
CA PHE A 93 -15.39 -9.35 -5.50
C PHE A 93 -14.21 -8.79 -6.27
N ARG A 94 -13.37 -8.04 -5.54
CA ARG A 94 -12.18 -7.43 -6.13
C ARG A 94 -11.19 -8.49 -6.62
N GLU A 95 -10.80 -8.34 -7.88
CA GLU A 95 -9.69 -9.07 -8.49
C GLU A 95 -8.50 -8.11 -8.62
N SER A 96 -7.28 -8.57 -8.34
CA SER A 96 -6.08 -7.73 -8.46
C SER A 96 -4.90 -8.55 -8.97
N ILE A 97 -4.12 -7.91 -9.84
CA ILE A 97 -2.85 -8.43 -10.32
C ILE A 97 -1.77 -7.51 -9.78
N GLU A 98 -0.88 -8.05 -8.96
CA GLU A 98 0.28 -7.32 -8.45
C GLU A 98 1.52 -7.73 -9.24
N LEU A 99 2.28 -6.74 -9.70
CA LEU A 99 3.57 -6.92 -10.32
C LEU A 99 4.62 -6.21 -9.47
N ARG A 100 5.76 -6.87 -9.23
CA ARG A 100 6.89 -6.28 -8.51
C ARG A 100 8.04 -6.04 -9.46
N LEU A 101 8.58 -4.82 -9.40
CA LEU A 101 9.76 -4.40 -10.13
C LEU A 101 10.85 -4.05 -9.12
N LEU A 102 12.08 -4.45 -9.42
CA LEU A 102 13.27 -3.99 -8.71
C LEU A 102 14.12 -3.21 -9.71
N VAL A 103 14.59 -2.03 -9.28
CA VAL A 103 15.41 -1.15 -10.11
C VAL A 103 16.75 -0.98 -9.41
N PHE A 104 17.83 -1.23 -10.15
CA PHE A 104 19.22 -1.07 -9.70
C PHE A 104 19.95 -0.20 -10.72
N TYR A 105 20.76 0.73 -10.25
CA TYR A 105 21.55 1.64 -11.06
C TYR A 105 22.82 2.05 -10.30
N ASP A 106 23.83 2.54 -11.02
CA ASP A 106 25.13 2.98 -10.49
C ASP A 106 25.10 4.42 -9.95
#